data_AF-A0A437Q8V1-F1
#
_entry.id   AF-A0A437Q8V1-F1
#
_cell.length_a   1.000
_cell.length_b   1.000
_cell.length_c   1.000
_cell.angle_alpha   90.00
_cell.angle_beta   90.00
_cell.angle_gamma   90.00
#
_symmetry.space_group_name_H-M   'P 1'
#
loop_
_entity.id
_entity.type
_entity.pdbx_description
1 polymer ?
#
loop_
_entity_poly.entity_id
_entity_poly.type
_entity_poly.pdbx_seq_one_letter_code
_entity_poly.pdbx_strand_id
1 'polypeptide(L)'
;MIAEVENLLVDSEFIWLTLKEGDKISIEVNFVQDGVVQLLADKPYEVVAKTEAQTGNLSFVVESDITGELVNVHPFLVSDYITMSNPYRVN
;
A
#
# COMPACT_ATOMS: atom_id res chain seq x y z
N MET A 1 25.56 -16.73 -13.08
CA MET A 1 24.66 -15.64 -12.64
C MET A 1 23.26 -16.17 -12.78
N ILE A 2 22.67 -16.63 -11.68
CA ILE A 2 21.24 -16.96 -11.64
C ILE A 2 20.57 -15.61 -11.49
N ALA A 3 19.70 -15.24 -12.44
CA ALA A 3 18.93 -14.01 -12.34
C ALA A 3 18.23 -13.99 -10.98
N GLU A 4 18.39 -12.89 -10.23
CA GLU A 4 17.52 -12.60 -9.08
C GLU A 4 16.09 -12.64 -9.62
N VAL A 5 15.40 -13.73 -9.34
CA VAL A 5 13.96 -13.79 -9.54
C VAL A 5 13.43 -12.95 -8.39
N GLU A 6 13.16 -11.66 -8.65
CA GLU A 6 12.44 -10.78 -7.75
C GLU A 6 11.21 -11.54 -7.26
N ASN A 7 11.23 -11.91 -5.98
CA ASN A 7 10.14 -12.68 -5.42
C ASN A 7 9.08 -11.68 -4.98
N LEU A 8 8.30 -11.23 -5.96
CA LEU A 8 7.27 -10.20 -5.81
C LEU A 8 6.29 -10.44 -4.65
N LEU A 9 6.09 -11.71 -4.26
CA LEU A 9 5.30 -12.09 -3.09
C LEU A 9 6.01 -11.77 -1.78
N VAL A 10 7.32 -12.05 -1.69
CA VAL A 10 8.16 -11.70 -0.55
C VAL A 10 8.27 -10.18 -0.42
N ASP A 11 8.40 -9.47 -1.54
CA ASP A 11 8.48 -8.01 -1.54
C ASP A 11 7.16 -7.37 -1.09
N SER A 12 6.03 -7.92 -1.54
CA SER A 12 4.68 -7.49 -1.11
C SER A 12 4.48 -7.70 0.40
N GLU A 13 4.84 -8.86 0.93
CA GLU A 13 4.74 -9.17 2.35
C GLU A 13 5.68 -8.27 3.17
N PHE A 14 6.90 -8.05 2.69
CA PHE A 14 7.87 -7.17 3.33
C PHE A 14 7.37 -5.72 3.41
N ILE A 15 6.83 -5.18 2.32
CA ILE A 15 6.24 -3.83 2.30
C ILE A 15 5.10 -3.77 3.31
N TRP A 16 4.21 -4.76 3.31
CA TRP A 16 3.12 -4.82 4.28
C TRP A 16 3.61 -4.83 5.71
N LEU A 17 4.62 -5.65 6.06
CA LEU A 17 5.16 -5.69 7.41
C LEU A 17 5.87 -4.38 7.81
N THR A 18 6.52 -3.72 6.86
CA THR A 18 7.32 -2.50 7.10
C THR A 18 6.46 -1.29 7.42
N LEU A 19 5.39 -1.08 6.64
CA LEU A 19 4.57 0.13 6.74
C LEU A 19 3.55 0.05 7.87
N LYS A 20 3.24 1.23 8.42
CA LYS A 20 2.30 1.46 9.52
C LYS A 20 1.25 2.49 9.13
N GLU A 21 0.23 2.59 9.96
CA GLU A 21 -0.76 3.67 9.88
C GLU A 21 -0.08 5.04 9.97
N GLY A 22 -0.46 5.96 9.08
CA GLY A 22 0.15 7.27 8.91
C GLY A 22 1.32 7.30 7.91
N ASP A 23 1.89 6.16 7.53
CA ASP A 23 2.81 6.10 6.38
C ASP A 23 2.03 6.32 5.08
N LYS A 24 2.73 6.60 3.99
CA LYS A 24 2.10 6.83 2.69
C LYS A 24 2.55 5.81 1.65
N ILE A 25 1.64 5.40 0.79
CA ILE A 25 1.90 4.53 -0.35
C ILE A 25 1.48 5.21 -1.65
N SER A 26 2.24 4.99 -2.71
CA SER A 26 1.86 5.33 -4.08
C SER A 26 1.61 4.05 -4.85
N ILE A 27 0.71 4.09 -5.84
CA ILE A 27 0.39 2.94 -6.68
C ILE A 27 0.95 3.14 -8.09
N GLU A 28 1.33 2.03 -8.75
CA GLU A 28 1.94 2.06 -10.08
C GLU A 28 0.96 2.47 -11.19
N VAL A 29 -0.31 2.09 -11.04
CA VAL A 29 -1.36 2.30 -12.04
C VAL A 29 -2.64 2.80 -11.38
N ASN A 30 -3.48 3.51 -12.14
CA ASN A 30 -4.78 3.95 -11.64
C ASN A 30 -5.60 2.75 -11.17
N PHE A 31 -6.07 2.79 -9.92
CA PHE A 31 -6.94 1.77 -9.37
C PHE A 31 -8.39 2.10 -9.73
N VAL A 32 -9.03 1.19 -10.44
CA VAL A 32 -10.42 1.33 -10.90
C VAL A 32 -11.27 0.25 -10.25
N GLN A 33 -12.34 0.66 -9.59
CA GLN A 33 -13.34 -0.25 -9.00
C GLN A 33 -14.71 0.13 -9.54
N ASP A 34 -15.46 -0.87 -10.01
CA ASP A 34 -16.81 -0.69 -10.58
C ASP A 34 -16.88 0.38 -11.69
N GLY A 35 -15.79 0.52 -12.47
CA GLY A 35 -15.69 1.48 -13.56
C GLY A 35 -15.37 2.92 -13.13
N VAL A 36 -15.17 3.16 -11.83
CA VAL A 36 -14.79 4.46 -11.26
C VAL A 36 -13.33 4.43 -10.84
N VAL A 37 -12.57 5.46 -11.21
CA VAL A 37 -11.20 5.63 -10.71
C VAL A 37 -11.28 5.98 -9.23
N GLN A 38 -10.75 5.10 -8.40
CA GLN A 38 -10.70 5.26 -6.94
C GLN A 38 -9.37 5.86 -6.52
N LEU A 39 -8.27 5.46 -7.17
CA LEU A 39 -6.93 5.99 -6.88
C LEU A 39 -6.20 6.27 -8.18
N LEU A 40 -5.48 7.40 -8.23
CA LEU A 40 -4.54 7.74 -9.30
C LEU A 40 -3.14 7.20 -9.00
N ALA A 41 -2.45 6.79 -10.07
CA ALA A 41 -1.04 6.44 -10.05
C ALA A 41 -0.16 7.61 -9.56
N ASP A 42 1.01 7.27 -8.99
CA ASP A 42 2.06 8.20 -8.55
C ASP A 42 1.62 9.27 -7.53
N LYS A 43 0.45 9.07 -6.91
CA LYS A 43 -0.04 9.92 -5.83
C LYS A 43 0.12 9.21 -4.49
N PRO A 44 0.67 9.88 -3.46
CA PRO A 44 0.79 9.28 -2.14
C PRO A 44 -0.54 9.32 -1.40
N TYR A 45 -0.98 8.16 -0.93
CA TYR A 45 -2.15 7.98 -0.07
C TYR A 45 -1.70 7.53 1.31
N GLU A 46 -2.29 8.12 2.35
CA GLU A 46 -2.01 7.73 3.72
C GLU A 46 -2.66 6.39 4.05
N VAL A 47 -1.87 5.48 4.63
CA VAL A 47 -2.35 4.22 5.17
C VAL A 47 -3.13 4.52 6.44
N VAL A 48 -4.44 4.33 6.40
CA VAL A 48 -5.32 4.57 7.55
C VAL A 48 -5.55 3.31 8.39
N ALA A 49 -5.40 2.12 7.79
CA ALA A 49 -5.44 0.84 8.48
C ALA A 49 -4.71 -0.24 7.68
N LYS A 50 -4.49 -1.39 8.30
CA LYS A 50 -3.99 -2.61 7.64
C LYS A 50 -4.96 -3.76 7.92
N THR A 51 -5.20 -4.59 6.91
CA THR A 51 -6.06 -5.77 7.05
C THR A 51 -5.33 -7.03 6.62
N GLU A 52 -5.58 -8.11 7.36
CA GLU A 52 -5.23 -9.47 6.99
C GLU A 52 -6.49 -10.34 7.19
N ALA A 53 -7.26 -10.54 6.11
CA ALA A 53 -8.51 -11.30 6.21
C ALA A 53 -8.26 -12.82 6.30
N GLN A 54 -7.19 -13.28 5.64
CA GLN A 54 -6.66 -14.64 5.65
C GLN A 54 -5.14 -14.57 5.39
N THR A 55 -4.40 -15.64 5.69
CA THR A 55 -2.97 -15.72 5.38
C THR A 55 -2.73 -15.43 3.89
N GLY A 56 -1.96 -14.37 3.61
CA GLY A 56 -1.65 -13.92 2.25
C GLY A 56 -2.66 -12.96 1.62
N ASN A 57 -3.78 -12.64 2.29
CA ASN A 57 -4.71 -11.59 1.86
C ASN A 57 -4.45 -10.29 2.65
N LEU A 58 -3.28 -9.71 2.35
CA LEU A 58 -2.77 -8.50 2.97
C LEU A 58 -3.28 -7.29 2.21
N SER A 59 -3.70 -6.24 2.92
CA SER A 59 -4.04 -4.97 2.29
C SER A 59 -3.71 -3.79 3.20
N PHE A 60 -3.39 -2.68 2.55
CA PHE A 60 -3.45 -1.35 3.12
C PHE A 60 -4.84 -0.78 2.87
N VAL A 61 -5.42 -0.14 3.87
CA VAL A 61 -6.61 0.67 3.69
C VAL A 61 -6.17 2.12 3.53
N VAL A 62 -6.62 2.77 2.47
CA VAL A 62 -6.38 4.19 2.19
C VAL A 62 -7.70 4.89 1.88
N GLU A 63 -7.75 6.20 2.03
CA GLU A 63 -8.90 7.01 1.61
C GLU A 63 -8.68 7.55 0.19
N SER A 64 -9.65 7.35 -0.70
CA SER A 64 -9.66 7.96 -2.02
C SER A 64 -9.83 9.47 -1.90
N ASP A 65 -8.96 10.23 -2.56
CA ASP A 65 -9.10 11.68 -2.70
C ASP A 65 -10.14 12.09 -3.75
N ILE A 66 -10.61 11.13 -4.56
CA ILE A 66 -11.62 11.34 -5.60
C ILE A 66 -13.01 11.10 -5.03
N THR A 67 -13.22 9.97 -4.37
CA THR A 67 -14.54 9.53 -3.91
C THR A 67 -14.76 9.74 -2.41
N GLY A 68 -13.68 9.89 -1.62
CA GLY A 68 -13.73 9.90 -0.16
C GLY A 68 -13.98 8.51 0.45
N GLU A 69 -13.98 7.46 -0.37
CA GLU A 69 -14.22 6.08 0.07
C GLU A 69 -12.94 5.41 0.56
N LEU A 70 -13.07 4.43 1.46
CA LEU A 70 -11.96 3.58 1.87
C LEU A 70 -11.70 2.49 0.83
N VAL A 71 -10.45 2.39 0.40
CA VAL A 71 -9.99 1.49 -0.65
C VAL A 71 -8.96 0.52 -0.08
N ASN A 72 -9.15 -0.78 -0.33
CA ASN A 72 -8.15 -1.80 -0.01
C ASN A 72 -7.14 -1.91 -1.15
N VAL A 73 -5.87 -1.67 -0.84
CA VAL A 73 -4.75 -1.74 -1.76
C VAL A 73 -3.87 -2.92 -1.37
N HIS A 74 -3.76 -3.90 -2.24
CA HIS A 74 -2.83 -5.00 -2.04
C HIS A 74 -1.37 -4.49 -2.16
N PRO A 75 -0.44 -4.91 -1.30
CA PRO A 75 0.95 -4.42 -1.31
C PRO A 75 1.68 -4.58 -2.65
N PHE A 76 1.31 -5.59 -3.43
CA PHE A 76 1.81 -5.78 -4.80
C PHE A 76 1.57 -4.58 -5.73
N LEU A 77 0.58 -3.74 -5.46
CA LEU A 77 0.26 -2.57 -6.27
C LEU A 77 1.07 -1.33 -5.88
N VAL A 78 1.86 -1.41 -4.81
CA VAL A 78 2.62 -0.29 -4.28
C VAL A 78 3.88 -0.10 -5.12
N SER A 79 4.02 1.08 -5.74
CA SER A 79 5.20 1.47 -6.52
C SER A 79 6.25 2.20 -5.68
N ASP A 80 5.82 2.94 -4.67
CA ASP A 80 6.70 3.71 -3.77
C ASP A 80 6.02 3.92 -2.41
N TYR A 81 6.80 4.22 -1.38
CA TYR A 81 6.27 4.50 -0.04
C TYR A 81 7.10 5.51 0.73
N ILE A 82 6.44 6.25 1.62
CA ILE A 82 7.06 7.21 2.53
C ILE A 82 6.77 6.77 3.95
N THR A 83 7.82 6.41 4.69
CA THR A 83 7.68 6.16 6.13
C THR A 83 7.67 7.49 6.87
N MET A 84 6.59 7.76 7.60
CA MET A 84 6.56 8.83 8.58
C MET A 84 7.28 8.32 9.83
N SER A 85 8.61 8.24 9.72
CA SER A 85 9.48 8.05 10.85
C SER A 85 9.32 9.26 11.76
N ASN A 86 8.42 9.17 12.72
CA ASN A 86 8.36 10.14 13.80
C ASN A 86 9.60 9.90 14.69
N PRO A 87 10.60 10.79 14.71
CA PRO A 87 11.76 10.62 15.58
C PRO A 87 11.39 10.67 17.08
N TYR A 88 10.13 10.96 17.42
CA TYR A 88 9.61 11.03 18.78
C TYR A 88 8.71 9.85 19.20
N ARG A 89 8.52 8.81 18.36
CA ARG A 89 7.91 7.55 18.81
C ARG A 89 8.99 6.66 19.43
N VAL A 90 9.51 7.10 20.57
CA VAL A 90 10.19 6.21 21.53
C VAL A 90 9.11 5.42 22.26
N ASN A 91 9.17 4.09 22.15
CA ASN A 91 8.54 3.21 23.13
C ASN A 91 9.20 3.39 24.49
#